data_AF-A0A831M275-F1
#
_entry.id   AF-A0A831M275-F1
#
_cell.length_a   1.000
_cell.length_b   1.000
_cell.length_c   1.000
_cell.angle_alpha   90.00
_cell.angle_beta   90.00
_cell.angle_gamma   90.00
#
_symmetry.space_group_name_H-M   'P 1'
#
loop_
_entity.id
_entity.type
_entity.pdbx_description
1 polymer ?
#
loop_
_entity_poly.entity_id
_entity_poly.type
_entity_poly.pdbx_seq_one_letter_code
_entity_poly.pdbx_strand_id
1 'polypeptide(L)'
;MLTGNIAKAPRTASRRTAKIIEPIESIASSGRICVNGAHFGAEIRPDYQQTLIAADIPTGRQRRLWAGKPLAQPLGIAREPGGAWLIADSGLPGAPPSILRFNPAPRTMRPVAARGLLRSPAGIVLTSRK
;
A
#
# COMPACT_ATOMS: atom_id res chain seq x y z
N MET A 1 -15.66 37.02 -59.55
CA MET A 1 -14.66 35.94 -59.55
C MET A 1 -14.83 35.11 -58.28
N LEU A 2 -14.76 33.79 -58.44
CA LEU A 2 -14.77 32.68 -57.47
C LEU A 2 -14.04 33.00 -56.14
N THR A 3 -14.23 32.44 -54.94
CA THR A 3 -14.91 31.28 -54.31
C THR A 3 -14.54 31.43 -52.80
N GLY A 4 -15.30 30.98 -51.80
CA GLY A 4 -15.41 29.56 -51.45
C GLY A 4 -15.79 29.34 -49.98
N ASN A 5 -16.81 28.49 -49.84
CA ASN A 5 -17.27 27.61 -48.76
C ASN A 5 -16.67 27.67 -47.34
N ILE A 6 -17.61 27.88 -46.42
CA ILE A 6 -17.76 27.23 -45.11
C ILE A 6 -17.51 25.71 -45.19
N ALA A 7 -16.52 25.22 -44.43
CA ALA A 7 -16.34 23.80 -44.12
C ALA A 7 -16.20 23.62 -42.60
N LYS A 8 -16.96 22.69 -42.05
CA LYS A 8 -16.91 22.25 -40.64
C LYS A 8 -16.23 20.88 -40.57
N ALA A 9 -15.59 20.62 -39.42
CA ALA A 9 -14.95 19.37 -38.93
C ALA A 9 -13.42 19.26 -39.15
N PRO A 10 -12.64 18.52 -38.31
CA PRO A 10 -13.04 17.51 -37.32
C PRO A 10 -12.42 17.64 -35.90
N ARG A 11 -13.05 16.94 -34.92
CA ARG A 11 -12.41 16.53 -33.66
C ARG A 11 -11.42 15.40 -33.97
N THR A 12 -10.16 15.48 -33.55
CA THR A 12 -9.40 14.35 -32.95
C THR A 12 -7.96 14.69 -32.54
N ALA A 13 -7.66 14.28 -31.31
CA ALA A 13 -6.44 13.62 -30.83
C ALA A 13 -5.06 14.33 -30.87
N SER A 14 -4.61 14.61 -29.64
CA SER A 14 -3.24 14.78 -29.15
C SER A 14 -2.19 13.89 -29.83
N ARG A 15 -1.04 14.50 -30.19
CA ARG A 15 0.19 13.79 -30.59
C ARG A 15 1.37 14.17 -29.66
N ARG A 16 1.65 13.21 -28.77
CA ARG A 16 2.97 12.70 -28.35
C ARG A 16 4.12 13.71 -28.14
N THR A 17 4.41 13.98 -26.88
CA THR A 17 5.78 14.14 -26.38
C THR A 17 6.06 12.96 -25.45
N ALA A 18 6.65 11.89 -25.99
CA ALA A 18 7.11 10.76 -25.19
C ALA A 18 8.60 10.93 -24.92
N LYS A 19 8.95 11.07 -23.64
CA LYS A 19 10.13 10.52 -22.93
C LYS A 19 10.51 11.46 -21.77
N ILE A 20 9.63 11.50 -20.77
CA ILE A 20 10.04 11.83 -19.40
C ILE A 20 9.98 10.52 -18.65
N ILE A 21 11.08 10.22 -17.95
CA ILE A 21 11.24 9.07 -17.07
C ILE A 21 10.03 9.05 -16.12
N GLU A 22 9.10 8.10 -16.31
CA GLU A 22 7.89 7.97 -15.49
C GLU A 22 8.28 7.90 -14.00
N PRO A 23 8.06 8.96 -13.20
CA PRO A 23 8.45 9.00 -11.81
C PRO A 23 7.33 8.36 -10.97
N ILE A 24 7.53 7.14 -10.47
CA ILE A 24 6.74 6.56 -9.35
C ILE A 24 5.20 6.49 -9.55
N GLU A 25 4.65 6.75 -10.74
CA GLU A 25 3.19 6.82 -10.97
C GLU A 25 2.40 5.50 -10.79
N SER A 26 3.06 4.39 -10.43
CA SER A 26 2.39 3.13 -10.12
C SER A 26 1.59 3.11 -8.79
N ILE A 27 1.64 4.15 -7.95
CA ILE A 27 0.82 4.23 -6.73
C ILE A 27 -0.49 5.02 -6.96
N ALA A 28 -0.57 5.87 -8.00
CA ALA A 28 -1.62 6.89 -8.09
C ALA A 28 -2.85 6.52 -8.93
N SER A 29 -2.79 5.55 -9.85
CA SER A 29 -3.95 5.29 -10.75
C SER A 29 -5.14 4.59 -10.08
N SER A 30 -5.05 4.27 -8.77
CA SER A 30 -6.17 3.76 -7.97
C SER A 30 -6.41 4.52 -6.66
N GLY A 31 -5.59 5.54 -6.35
CA GLY A 31 -5.79 6.45 -5.23
C GLY A 31 -5.89 5.80 -3.85
N ARG A 32 -5.20 4.69 -3.54
CA ARG A 32 -5.26 4.04 -2.21
C ARG A 32 -3.89 3.86 -1.57
N ILE A 33 -3.73 4.40 -0.35
CA ILE A 33 -2.56 4.17 0.52
C ILE A 33 -2.93 3.10 1.55
N CYS A 34 -2.03 2.17 1.84
CA CYS A 34 -2.16 1.30 3.01
C CYS A 34 -1.21 1.76 4.11
N VAL A 35 -1.73 1.95 5.31
CA VAL A 35 -1.01 2.45 6.48
C VAL A 35 -1.10 1.41 7.59
N ASN A 36 0.03 1.18 8.25
CA ASN A 36 0.05 0.45 9.51
C ASN A 36 -0.24 1.42 10.65
N GLY A 37 -1.26 1.13 11.45
CA GLY A 37 -1.51 1.84 12.70
C GLY A 37 -0.81 1.12 13.84
N ALA A 38 0.45 1.48 14.11
CA ALA A 38 1.17 1.06 15.31
C ALA A 38 0.78 1.95 16.49
N HIS A 39 0.23 1.38 17.57
CA HIS A 39 0.02 2.13 18.81
C HIS A 39 1.23 2.01 19.74
N PHE A 40 1.87 3.14 20.05
CA PHE A 40 2.88 3.30 21.09
C PHE A 40 2.33 4.29 22.12
N GLY A 41 1.63 3.81 23.14
CA GLY A 41 1.02 4.68 24.15
C GLY A 41 0.78 3.93 25.45
N ALA A 42 1.08 4.60 26.57
CA ALA A 42 0.82 4.12 27.94
C ALA A 42 -0.68 4.07 28.30
N GLU A 43 -1.56 4.52 27.41
CA GLU A 43 -3.02 4.42 27.55
C GLU A 43 -3.48 3.09 26.94
N ILE A 44 -3.49 2.04 27.76
CA ILE A 44 -4.09 0.76 27.37
C ILE A 44 -5.60 0.93 27.36
N ARG A 45 -6.19 1.36 26.23
CA ARG A 45 -7.60 1.04 26.01
C ARG A 45 -7.69 -0.40 25.52
N PRO A 46 -8.49 -1.26 26.17
CA PRO A 46 -8.56 -2.69 25.84
C PRO A 46 -9.09 -2.98 24.43
N ASP A 47 -9.63 -1.98 23.73
CA ASP A 47 -10.12 -2.05 22.36
C ASP A 47 -9.11 -1.53 21.30
N TYR A 48 -7.95 -1.00 21.69
CA TYR A 48 -6.91 -0.59 20.74
C TYR A 48 -6.23 -1.81 20.14
N GLN A 49 -6.63 -2.13 18.91
CA GLN A 49 -6.02 -3.16 18.11
C GLN A 49 -5.04 -2.55 17.11
N GLN A 50 -3.90 -3.21 16.91
CA GLN A 50 -3.02 -2.90 15.77
C GLN A 50 -3.80 -3.09 14.48
N THR A 51 -3.66 -2.16 13.53
CA THR A 51 -4.48 -2.18 12.32
C THR A 51 -3.66 -2.04 11.05
N LEU A 52 -4.20 -2.65 9.99
CA LEU A 52 -3.87 -2.32 8.62
C LEU A 52 -5.07 -1.56 8.03
N ILE A 53 -4.86 -0.35 7.52
CA ILE A 53 -5.92 0.52 7.00
C ILE A 53 -5.62 0.85 5.54
N ALA A 54 -6.65 0.81 4.68
CA ALA A 54 -6.61 1.45 3.37
C ALA A 54 -7.26 2.83 3.47
N ALA A 55 -6.60 3.85 2.94
CA ALA A 55 -7.13 5.20 2.81
C ALA A 55 -7.26 5.57 1.33
N ASP A 56 -8.43 6.08 0.95
CA ASP A 56 -8.66 6.69 -0.36
C ASP A 56 -8.06 8.10 -0.38
N ILE A 57 -7.15 8.38 -1.30
CA ILE A 57 -6.43 9.66 -1.40
C ILE A 57 -7.39 10.81 -1.73
N PRO A 58 -8.28 10.70 -2.74
CA PRO A 58 -9.16 11.81 -3.09
C PRO A 58 -10.15 12.20 -1.99
N THR A 59 -10.68 11.23 -1.25
CA THR A 59 -11.77 11.47 -0.27
C THR A 59 -11.32 11.41 1.18
N GLY A 60 -10.10 10.93 1.45
CA GLY A 60 -9.63 10.61 2.80
C GLY A 60 -10.36 9.43 3.46
N ARG A 61 -11.29 8.76 2.75
CA ARG A 61 -12.11 7.70 3.35
C ARG A 61 -11.24 6.50 3.70
N GLN A 62 -11.26 6.13 4.98
CA GLN A 62 -10.50 5.00 5.50
C GLN A 62 -11.35 3.74 5.61
N ARG A 63 -10.72 2.58 5.41
CA ARG A 63 -11.30 1.26 5.64
C ARG A 63 -10.27 0.36 6.30
N ARG A 64 -10.64 -0.25 7.41
CA ARG A 64 -9.82 -1.26 8.09
C ARG A 64 -9.75 -2.54 7.25
N LEU A 65 -8.53 -2.94 6.91
CA LEU A 65 -8.23 -4.20 6.21
C LEU A 65 -8.00 -5.35 7.19
N TRP A 66 -7.34 -5.05 8.31
CA TRP A 66 -7.06 -6.01 9.38
C TRP A 66 -7.08 -5.33 10.75
N ALA A 67 -7.40 -6.11 11.79
CA ALA A 67 -7.43 -5.65 13.17
C ALA A 67 -6.93 -6.76 14.10
N GLY A 68 -6.01 -6.42 14.98
CA GLY A 68 -5.48 -7.32 16.00
C GLY A 68 -4.51 -8.35 15.45
N LYS A 69 -4.40 -9.47 16.17
CA LYS A 69 -3.45 -10.55 15.86
C LYS A 69 -3.56 -11.02 14.40
N PRO A 70 -2.46 -11.37 13.73
CA PRO A 70 -1.10 -11.48 14.28
C PRO A 70 -0.30 -10.16 14.35
N LEU A 71 -0.89 -9.00 14.04
CA LEU A 71 -0.19 -7.72 14.16
C LEU A 71 0.14 -7.42 15.63
N ALA A 72 1.39 -7.07 15.91
CA ALA A 72 1.89 -6.70 17.24
C ALA A 72 2.45 -5.27 17.26
N GLN A 73 3.38 -4.95 16.36
CA GLN A 73 3.89 -3.60 16.14
C GLN A 73 4.25 -3.43 14.66
N PRO A 74 3.26 -3.23 13.77
CA PRO A 74 3.51 -3.11 12.34
C PRO A 74 4.10 -1.74 11.99
N LEU A 75 5.34 -1.70 11.49
CA LEU A 75 6.06 -0.46 11.21
C LEU A 75 6.24 -0.18 9.71
N GLY A 76 6.48 -1.21 8.91
CA GLY A 76 6.73 -1.07 7.47
C GLY A 76 5.74 -1.85 6.62
N ILE A 77 5.53 -1.41 5.39
CA ILE A 77 4.63 -2.08 4.45
C ILE A 77 5.14 -1.98 3.01
N ALA A 78 5.01 -3.07 2.23
CA ALA A 78 5.28 -3.10 0.80
C ALA A 78 4.19 -3.90 0.06
N ARG A 79 3.82 -3.45 -1.14
CA ARG A 79 2.82 -4.12 -1.98
C ARG A 79 3.49 -5.06 -2.98
N GLU A 80 3.08 -6.32 -3.01
CA GLU A 80 3.51 -7.27 -4.02
C GLU A 80 2.81 -7.03 -5.36
N PRO A 81 3.42 -7.38 -6.51
CA PRO A 81 2.79 -7.26 -7.83
C PRO A 81 1.44 -7.98 -7.94
N GLY A 82 1.24 -9.08 -7.18
CA GLY A 82 -0.02 -9.82 -7.10
C GLY A 82 -1.11 -9.18 -6.22
N GLY A 83 -0.87 -7.99 -5.66
CA GLY A 83 -1.86 -7.25 -4.86
C GLY A 83 -1.94 -7.64 -3.38
N ALA A 84 -1.15 -8.62 -2.95
CA ALA A 84 -0.88 -8.88 -1.54
C ALA A 84 0.09 -7.84 -0.95
N TRP A 85 0.19 -7.79 0.37
CA TRP A 85 1.01 -6.83 1.10
C TRP A 85 1.91 -7.55 2.09
N LEU A 86 3.18 -7.17 2.13
CA LEU A 86 4.11 -7.56 3.18
C LEU A 86 4.15 -6.47 4.23
N ILE A 87 4.09 -6.87 5.50
CA ILE A 87 4.16 -6.00 6.67
C ILE A 87 5.41 -6.38 7.47
N ALA A 88 6.27 -5.41 7.72
CA ALA A 88 7.32 -5.50 8.71
C ALA A 88 6.72 -5.22 10.08
N ASP A 89 6.60 -6.26 10.90
CA ASP A 89 6.11 -6.17 12.27
C ASP A 89 7.28 -6.35 13.24
N SER A 90 7.63 -5.27 13.95
CA SER A 90 8.79 -5.28 14.85
C SER A 90 8.60 -6.15 16.08
N GLY A 91 7.37 -6.62 16.34
CA GLY A 91 7.02 -7.36 17.54
C GLY A 91 6.96 -6.48 18.78
N LEU A 92 6.55 -7.11 19.89
CA LEU A 92 6.49 -6.55 21.25
C LEU A 92 6.93 -7.64 22.23
N PRO A 93 7.20 -7.34 23.51
CA PRO A 93 7.35 -8.38 24.52
C PRO A 93 6.19 -9.38 24.47
N GLY A 94 6.49 -10.67 24.29
CA GLY A 94 5.48 -11.74 24.14
C GLY A 94 4.97 -11.97 22.70
N ALA A 95 5.31 -11.10 21.74
CA ALA A 95 4.98 -11.26 20.33
C ALA A 95 6.25 -11.10 19.46
N PRO A 96 6.78 -12.18 18.87
CA PRO A 96 8.06 -12.12 18.16
C PRO A 96 8.01 -11.20 16.93
N PRO A 97 9.13 -10.55 16.57
CA PRO A 97 9.27 -9.83 15.31
C PRO A 97 9.00 -10.76 14.12
N SER A 98 8.31 -10.23 13.11
CA SER A 98 7.90 -11.01 11.94
C SER A 98 7.73 -10.17 10.68
N ILE A 99 7.85 -10.82 9.53
CA ILE A 99 7.33 -10.33 8.26
C ILE A 99 6.02 -11.05 8.01
N LEU A 100 4.91 -10.32 7.98
CA LEU A 100 3.58 -10.86 7.74
C LEU A 100 3.18 -10.60 6.29
N ARG A 101 2.40 -11.50 5.70
CA ARG A 101 1.75 -11.32 4.40
C ARG A 101 0.25 -11.25 4.57
N PHE A 102 -0.31 -10.14 4.13
CA PHE A 102 -1.75 -9.93 3.99
C PHE A 102 -2.19 -10.19 2.55
N ASN A 103 -3.13 -11.11 2.37
CA ASN A 103 -3.85 -11.25 1.09
C ASN A 103 -5.24 -10.65 1.26
N PRO A 104 -5.71 -9.76 0.37
CA PRO A 104 -7.05 -9.18 0.46
C PRO A 104 -8.16 -10.13 -0.01
N ALA A 105 -7.84 -11.10 -0.88
CA ALA A 105 -8.77 -12.09 -1.42
C ALA A 105 -8.05 -13.44 -1.65
N PRO A 106 -8.30 -14.48 -0.83
CA PRO A 106 -9.09 -14.45 0.41
C PRO A 106 -8.42 -13.60 1.49
N ARG A 107 -9.23 -12.97 2.36
CA ARG A 107 -8.75 -12.11 3.45
C ARG A 107 -7.98 -12.93 4.49
N THR A 108 -6.66 -12.94 4.39
CA THR A 108 -5.77 -13.76 5.24
C THR A 108 -4.53 -12.99 5.65
N MET A 109 -4.01 -13.27 6.85
CA MET A 109 -2.74 -12.75 7.36
C MET A 109 -1.90 -13.91 7.86
N ARG A 110 -0.68 -14.08 7.34
CA ARG A 110 0.21 -15.18 7.72
C ARG A 110 1.66 -14.74 7.84
N PRO A 111 2.47 -15.34 8.73
CA PRO A 111 3.91 -15.09 8.74
C PRO A 111 4.58 -15.64 7.47
N VAL A 112 5.47 -14.84 6.90
CA VAL A 112 6.43 -15.24 5.85
C VAL A 112 7.78 -15.57 6.49
N ALA A 113 8.16 -14.78 7.49
CA ALA A 113 9.34 -15.01 8.32
C ALA A 113 9.06 -14.53 9.75
N ALA A 114 9.64 -15.18 10.74
CA ALA A 114 9.52 -14.78 12.14
C ALA A 114 10.76 -15.21 12.93
N ARG A 115 11.10 -14.46 13.98
CA ARG A 115 12.24 -14.74 14.87
C ARG A 115 13.59 -14.76 14.13
N GLY A 116 14.58 -15.45 14.71
CA GLY A 116 15.91 -15.61 14.13
C GLY A 116 16.67 -14.29 14.08
N LEU A 117 17.06 -13.89 12.87
CA LEU A 117 17.79 -12.64 12.64
C LEU A 117 16.89 -11.40 12.65
N LEU A 118 15.56 -11.57 12.58
CA LEU A 118 14.62 -10.46 12.72
C LEU A 118 14.61 -10.01 14.18
N ARG A 119 15.08 -8.78 14.45
CA ARG A 119 15.07 -8.16 15.78
C ARG A 119 14.02 -7.06 15.92
N SER A 120 14.04 -6.09 15.00
CA SER A 120 13.09 -4.98 14.95
C SER A 120 12.92 -4.50 13.50
N PRO A 121 12.26 -5.30 12.63
CA PRO A 121 12.00 -4.89 11.26
C PRO A 121 11.11 -3.63 11.22
N ALA A 122 11.65 -2.54 10.66
CA ALA A 122 10.96 -1.26 10.55
C ALA A 122 10.60 -0.90 9.10
N GLY A 123 11.49 -1.21 8.15
CA GLY A 123 11.30 -1.00 6.72
C GLY A 123 11.28 -2.32 5.96
N ILE A 124 10.56 -2.35 4.83
CA ILE A 124 10.56 -3.48 3.92
C ILE A 124 10.47 -2.97 2.48
N VAL A 125 11.31 -3.53 1.61
CA VAL A 125 11.30 -3.27 0.17
C VAL A 125 11.28 -4.59 -0.57
N LEU A 126 10.57 -4.61 -1.70
CA LEU A 126 10.59 -5.74 -2.62
C LEU A 126 11.62 -5.49 -3.71
N THR A 127 12.48 -6.46 -3.93
CA THR A 127 13.39 -6.48 -5.07
C THR A 127 12.89 -7.52 -6.07
N SER A 128 12.95 -7.24 -7.36
CA SER A 128 12.86 -8.31 -8.36
C SER A 128 14.16 -9.12 -8.31
N ARG A 129 14.05 -10.43 -8.51
CA ARG A 129 15.20 -11.18 -9.02
C ARG A 129 15.26 -10.91 -10.52
N LYS A 130 16.46 -10.61 -11.02
CA LYS A 130 16.72 -10.64 -12.45
C LYS A 130 16.66 -12.07 -12.97
#